data_AF-A0A166CCC7-F1
#
_entry.id   AF-A0A166CCC7-F1
#
_cell.length_a   1.000
_cell.length_b   1.000
_cell.length_c   1.000
_cell.angle_alpha   90.00
_cell.angle_beta   90.00
_cell.angle_gamma   90.00
#
_symmetry.space_group_name_H-M   'P 1'
#
loop_
_entity.id
_entity.type
_entity.pdbx_description
1 polymer ?
#
loop_
_entity_poly.entity_id
_entity_poly.type
_entity_poly.pdbx_seq_one_letter_code
_entity_poly.pdbx_strand_id
1 'polypeptide(L)'
;MKLILTGATGAAGLAILRAASRDPSVSHITVLSRRPLPPHAAEFSKSKTEVILHQNFTEYPPTLTEKLKDHDAVIWALGASQNGMDVEAYTKLTHDFPVAAIAALTDAGTGSPEKPLRFLYVSGQGADRSGKGWALFSKVKGRTEKDLVDYAATHPSVIAQNIRPGYFFPSDPD
;
A
#
# COMPACT_ATOMS: atom_id res chain seq x y z
N MET A 1 -10.77 6.10 12.25
CA MET A 1 -10.63 5.36 10.99
C MET A 1 -9.73 4.14 11.18
N LYS A 2 -10.03 3.04 10.50
CA LYS A 2 -9.21 1.82 10.44
C LYS A 2 -8.35 1.86 9.16
N LEU A 3 -7.03 1.73 9.32
CA LEU A 3 -6.05 1.87 8.23
C LEU A 3 -5.36 0.54 7.94
N ILE A 4 -5.31 0.13 6.67
CA ILE A 4 -4.40 -0.92 6.20
C ILE A 4 -3.10 -0.25 5.76
N LEU A 5 -1.96 -0.74 6.24
CA LEU A 5 -0.64 -0.25 5.86
C LEU A 5 0.23 -1.39 5.33
N THR A 6 0.83 -1.18 4.16
CA THR A 6 1.87 -2.07 3.62
C THR A 6 3.24 -1.38 3.66
N GLY A 7 4.33 -2.15 3.65
CA GLY A 7 5.68 -1.58 3.58
C GLY A 7 6.14 -0.83 4.83
N ALA A 8 5.59 -1.16 6.01
CA ALA A 8 5.89 -0.51 7.29
C ALA A 8 7.38 -0.57 7.73
N THR A 9 8.21 -1.39 7.07
CA THR A 9 9.66 -1.48 7.33
C THR A 9 10.49 -0.58 6.43
N GLY A 10 9.88 0.07 5.43
CA GLY A 10 10.56 1.02 4.55
C GLY A 10 10.49 2.45 5.10
N ALA A 11 11.27 3.37 4.53
CA ALA A 11 11.33 4.76 4.99
C ALA A 11 9.94 5.44 5.05
N ALA A 12 9.17 5.32 3.96
CA ALA A 12 7.81 5.86 3.90
C ALA A 12 6.86 5.18 4.89
N GLY A 13 6.78 3.85 4.85
CA GLY A 13 5.84 3.10 5.66
C GLY A 13 6.10 3.21 7.16
N LEU A 14 7.37 3.28 7.59
CA LEU A 14 7.73 3.49 8.99
C LEU A 14 7.28 4.87 9.49
N ALA A 15 7.52 5.92 8.69
CA ALA A 15 7.07 7.26 9.03
C ALA A 15 5.53 7.35 9.10
N ILE A 16 4.84 6.67 8.18
CA ILE A 16 3.37 6.59 8.16
C ILE A 16 2.86 5.83 9.38
N LEU A 17 3.47 4.69 9.74
CA LEU A 17 3.11 3.94 10.95
C LEU A 17 3.29 4.79 12.21
N ARG A 18 4.41 5.50 12.32
CA ARG A 18 4.68 6.42 13.43
C ARG A 18 3.64 7.53 13.51
N ALA A 19 3.31 8.18 12.40
CA ALA A 19 2.29 9.23 12.36
C ALA A 19 0.91 8.68 12.72
N ALA A 20 0.47 7.60 12.08
CA ALA A 20 -0.82 6.98 12.30
C ALA A 20 -0.98 6.46 13.74
N SER A 21 0.08 5.93 14.35
CA SER A 21 0.05 5.46 15.75
C SER A 21 -0.25 6.59 16.74
N ARG A 22 0.16 7.82 16.43
CA ARG A 22 -0.03 9.01 17.27
C ARG A 22 -1.31 9.79 16.94
N ASP A 23 -1.85 9.60 15.75
CA ASP A 23 -3.05 10.31 15.30
C ASP A 23 -4.32 9.75 15.99
N PRO A 24 -5.03 10.54 16.82
CA PRO A 24 -6.24 10.08 17.51
C PRO A 24 -7.40 9.77 16.55
N SER A 25 -7.39 10.30 15.33
CA SER A 25 -8.39 9.98 14.31
C SER A 25 -8.22 8.58 13.74
N VAL A 26 -7.04 7.97 13.86
CA VAL A 26 -6.78 6.57 13.49
C VAL A 26 -7.04 5.69 14.71
N SER A 27 -8.06 4.83 14.62
CA SER A 27 -8.50 3.96 15.70
C SER A 27 -7.91 2.56 15.63
N HIS A 28 -7.49 2.10 14.44
CA HIS A 28 -6.86 0.80 14.24
C HIS A 28 -5.93 0.82 13.02
N ILE A 29 -4.85 0.07 13.07
CA ILE A 29 -3.88 -0.07 11.98
C ILE A 29 -3.62 -1.56 11.76
N THR A 30 -4.01 -2.10 10.61
CA THR A 30 -3.60 -3.45 10.19
C THR A 30 -2.39 -3.34 9.27
N VAL A 31 -1.25 -3.80 9.75
CA VAL A 31 -0.02 -3.86 8.95
C VAL A 31 0.04 -5.19 8.22
N LEU A 32 -0.07 -5.17 6.89
CA LEU A 32 0.21 -6.33 6.05
C LEU A 32 1.71 -6.35 5.75
N SER A 33 2.39 -7.38 6.23
CA SER A 33 3.84 -7.52 6.06
C SER A 33 4.23 -8.94 5.63
N ARG A 34 5.27 -9.05 4.81
CA ARG A 34 5.85 -10.35 4.42
C ARG A 34 6.68 -10.98 5.55
N ARG A 35 7.13 -10.17 6.51
CA ARG A 35 8.04 -10.55 7.60
C ARG A 35 7.63 -9.86 8.90
N PRO A 36 7.98 -10.41 10.08
CA PRO A 36 7.78 -9.71 11.35
C PRO A 36 8.36 -8.30 11.32
N LEU A 37 7.69 -7.37 12.01
CA LEU A 37 8.20 -6.01 12.11
C LEU A 37 9.50 -6.01 12.93
N PRO A 38 10.55 -5.31 12.48
CA PRO A 38 11.77 -5.14 13.27
C PRO A 38 11.46 -4.31 14.53
N PRO A 39 12.32 -4.38 15.59
CA PRO A 39 12.06 -3.73 16.87
C PRO A 39 11.66 -2.25 16.77
N HIS A 40 12.34 -1.48 15.92
CA HIS A 40 12.08 -0.05 15.72
C HIS A 40 10.69 0.24 15.11
N ALA A 41 10.12 -0.69 14.32
CA ALA A 41 8.77 -0.56 13.79
C ALA A 41 7.73 -1.13 14.79
N ALA A 42 8.09 -2.21 15.49
CA ALA A 42 7.25 -2.86 16.48
C ALA A 42 6.92 -1.94 17.67
N GLU A 43 7.78 -0.97 18.00
CA GLU A 43 7.52 0.01 19.06
C GLU A 43 6.22 0.79 18.83
N PHE A 44 5.92 1.15 17.58
CA PHE A 44 4.71 1.90 17.20
C PHE A 44 3.46 1.02 17.12
N SER A 45 3.58 -0.28 17.43
CA SER A 45 2.52 -1.28 17.23
C SER A 45 1.71 -1.60 18.49
N LYS A 46 1.92 -0.90 19.61
CA LYS A 46 1.58 -1.42 20.94
C LYS A 46 0.12 -1.27 21.40
N SER A 47 -0.66 -0.31 20.88
CA SER A 47 -2.03 -0.06 21.39
C SER A 47 -3.16 -0.21 20.38
N LYS A 48 -2.92 0.07 19.10
CA LYS A 48 -3.96 0.03 18.06
C LYS A 48 -3.51 -0.62 16.75
N THR A 49 -2.48 -1.45 16.79
CA THR A 49 -1.90 -2.07 15.58
C THR A 49 -1.98 -3.59 15.65
N GLU A 50 -2.49 -4.22 14.58
CA GLU A 50 -2.37 -5.65 14.33
C GLU A 50 -1.38 -5.86 13.18
N VAL A 51 -0.44 -6.80 13.33
CA VAL A 51 0.45 -7.20 12.25
C VAL A 51 -0.03 -8.55 11.71
N ILE A 52 -0.37 -8.58 10.43
CA ILE A 52 -0.73 -9.81 9.73
C ILE A 52 0.39 -10.17 8.76
N LEU A 53 0.94 -11.37 8.95
CA LEU A 53 1.93 -11.91 8.02
C LEU A 53 1.23 -12.44 6.78
N HIS A 54 1.52 -11.79 5.66
CA HIS A 54 0.96 -12.12 4.36
C HIS A 54 2.07 -12.11 3.31
N GLN A 55 2.38 -13.28 2.75
CA GLN A 55 3.54 -13.44 1.86
C GLN A 55 3.19 -13.17 0.39
N ASN A 56 2.01 -13.61 -0.05
CA ASN A 56 1.61 -13.58 -1.45
C ASN A 56 0.49 -12.56 -1.71
N PHE A 57 0.85 -11.32 -2.03
CA PHE A 57 -0.10 -10.24 -2.28
C PHE A 57 -0.85 -10.33 -3.62
N THR A 58 -0.72 -11.42 -4.38
CA THR A 58 -1.61 -11.72 -5.51
C THR A 58 -2.83 -12.55 -5.11
N GLU A 59 -2.89 -13.05 -3.87
CA GLU A 59 -3.94 -13.94 -3.40
C GLU A 59 -4.42 -13.51 -2.03
N TYR A 60 -5.73 -13.33 -1.86
CA TYR A 60 -6.31 -12.90 -0.59
C TYR A 60 -7.32 -13.96 -0.12
N PRO A 61 -6.95 -14.84 0.82
CA PRO A 61 -7.86 -15.86 1.30
C PRO A 61 -9.05 -15.20 2.03
N PRO A 62 -10.24 -15.82 2.05
CA PRO A 62 -11.42 -15.28 2.73
C PRO A 62 -11.15 -14.92 4.20
N THR A 63 -10.34 -15.72 4.89
CA THR A 63 -9.95 -15.45 6.29
C THR A 63 -9.16 -14.15 6.46
N LEU A 64 -8.45 -13.70 5.43
CA LEU A 64 -7.75 -12.42 5.43
C LEU A 64 -8.71 -11.29 5.06
N THR A 65 -9.49 -11.42 4.00
CA THR A 65 -10.40 -10.35 3.55
C THR A 65 -11.46 -10.02 4.58
N GLU A 66 -11.98 -11.00 5.32
CA GLU A 66 -12.91 -10.77 6.44
C GLU A 66 -12.30 -9.85 7.53
N LYS A 67 -11.01 -9.99 7.83
CA LYS A 67 -10.31 -9.08 8.75
C LYS A 67 -10.13 -7.67 8.18
N LEU A 68 -10.06 -7.55 6.86
CA LEU A 68 -9.75 -6.30 6.17
C LEU A 68 -11.01 -5.51 5.78
N LYS A 69 -12.17 -6.17 5.71
CA LYS A 69 -13.43 -5.63 5.17
C LYS A 69 -13.93 -4.33 5.80
N ASP A 70 -13.70 -4.13 7.10
CA ASP A 70 -14.15 -2.94 7.82
C ASP A 70 -13.18 -1.75 7.73
N HIS A 71 -12.14 -1.84 6.91
CA HIS A 71 -11.15 -0.77 6.82
C HIS A 71 -11.63 0.41 5.98
N ASP A 72 -11.26 1.61 6.41
CA ASP A 72 -11.64 2.86 5.73
C ASP A 72 -10.63 3.24 4.64
N ALA A 73 -9.37 2.84 4.79
CA ALA A 73 -8.30 3.19 3.87
C ALA A 73 -7.19 2.16 3.79
N VAL A 74 -6.49 2.16 2.66
CA VAL A 74 -5.22 1.48 2.42
C VAL A 74 -4.16 2.51 2.09
N ILE A 75 -3.02 2.46 2.77
CA ILE A 75 -1.80 3.11 2.32
C ILE A 75 -0.85 2.03 1.82
N TRP A 76 -0.71 1.97 0.50
CA TRP A 76 0.18 1.05 -0.18
C TRP A 76 1.59 1.64 -0.27
N ALA A 77 2.38 1.45 0.78
CA ALA A 77 3.79 1.87 0.84
C ALA A 77 4.79 0.71 0.65
N LEU A 78 4.30 -0.48 0.26
CA LEU A 78 5.16 -1.58 -0.17
C LEU A 78 5.81 -1.26 -1.52
N GLY A 79 7.13 -1.14 -1.51
CA GLY A 79 7.94 -0.96 -2.70
C GLY A 79 9.41 -1.29 -2.44
N ALA A 80 10.18 -1.36 -3.50
CA ALA A 80 11.63 -1.52 -3.47
C ALA A 80 12.29 -0.63 -4.52
N SER A 81 13.61 -0.42 -4.38
CA SER A 81 14.40 0.13 -5.48
C SER A 81 14.39 -0.83 -6.67
N GLN A 82 14.33 -0.31 -7.89
CA GLN A 82 14.50 -1.13 -9.10
C GLN A 82 15.92 -1.72 -9.20
N ASN A 83 16.90 -1.13 -8.50
CA ASN A 83 18.30 -1.53 -8.61
C ASN A 83 18.49 -2.96 -8.10
N GLY A 84 19.07 -3.81 -8.94
CA GLY A 84 19.32 -5.22 -8.61
C GLY A 84 18.08 -6.11 -8.66
N MET A 85 16.95 -5.61 -9.18
CA MET A 85 15.77 -6.44 -9.46
C MET A 85 15.65 -6.71 -10.96
N ASP A 86 15.23 -7.93 -11.30
CA ASP A 86 14.75 -8.19 -12.65
C ASP A 86 13.38 -7.52 -12.88
N VAL A 87 12.99 -7.44 -14.16
CA VAL A 87 11.78 -6.77 -14.61
C VAL A 87 10.52 -7.43 -14.04
N GLU A 88 10.49 -8.75 -13.97
CA GLU A 88 9.31 -9.51 -13.53
C GLU A 88 9.07 -9.33 -12.04
N ALA A 89 10.09 -9.52 -11.21
CA ALA A 89 10.06 -9.33 -9.77
C ALA A 89 9.69 -7.88 -9.41
N TYR A 90 10.26 -6.91 -10.13
CA TYR A 90 9.92 -5.51 -9.92
C TYR A 90 8.47 -5.20 -10.30
N THR A 91 8.00 -5.74 -11.42
CA THR A 91 6.61 -5.60 -11.89
C THR A 91 5.64 -6.24 -10.91
N LYS A 92 5.89 -7.47 -10.48
CA LYS A 92 5.06 -8.18 -9.52
C LYS A 92 4.89 -7.40 -8.22
N LEU A 93 5.99 -6.88 -7.68
CA LEU A 93 5.98 -6.09 -6.44
C LEU A 93 5.26 -4.74 -6.61
N THR A 94 5.52 -4.05 -7.71
CA THR A 94 5.16 -2.64 -7.89
C THR A 94 3.80 -2.45 -8.53
N HIS A 95 3.30 -3.45 -9.26
CA HIS A 95 2.07 -3.43 -10.02
C HIS A 95 1.10 -4.54 -9.61
N ASP A 96 1.50 -5.80 -9.72
CA ASP A 96 0.54 -6.90 -9.60
C ASP A 96 -0.01 -6.99 -8.17
N PHE A 97 0.84 -6.75 -7.17
CA PHE A 97 0.42 -6.73 -5.78
C PHE A 97 -0.63 -5.64 -5.45
N PRO A 98 -0.42 -4.34 -5.73
CA PRO A 98 -1.42 -3.32 -5.44
C PRO A 98 -2.71 -3.50 -6.27
N VAL A 99 -2.61 -3.96 -7.52
CA VAL A 99 -3.79 -4.21 -8.37
C VAL A 99 -4.61 -5.39 -7.84
N ALA A 100 -3.97 -6.48 -7.41
CA ALA A 100 -4.66 -7.58 -6.77
C ALA A 100 -5.28 -7.17 -5.42
N ALA A 101 -4.61 -6.30 -4.67
CA ALA A 101 -5.10 -5.81 -3.37
C ALA A 101 -6.38 -4.99 -3.50
N ILE A 102 -6.42 -4.00 -4.40
CA ILE A 102 -7.61 -3.17 -4.58
C ILE A 102 -8.80 -4.01 -5.06
N ALA A 103 -8.55 -4.98 -5.95
CA ALA A 103 -9.57 -5.88 -6.44
C ALA A 103 -10.13 -6.77 -5.32
N ALA A 104 -9.27 -7.48 -4.60
CA ALA A 104 -9.69 -8.39 -3.53
C ALA A 104 -10.45 -7.69 -2.40
N LEU A 105 -10.04 -6.46 -2.03
CA LEU A 105 -10.75 -5.69 -1.02
C LEU A 105 -12.12 -5.22 -1.50
N THR A 106 -12.20 -4.75 -2.75
CA THR A 106 -13.46 -4.32 -3.37
C THR A 106 -14.44 -5.49 -3.48
N ASP A 107 -13.97 -6.65 -3.96
CA ASP A 107 -14.76 -7.89 -4.09
C ASP A 107 -15.24 -8.43 -2.74
N ALA A 108 -14.44 -8.25 -1.68
CA ALA A 108 -14.84 -8.59 -0.32
C ALA A 108 -15.87 -7.62 0.29
N GLY A 109 -16.25 -6.56 -0.43
CA GLY A 109 -17.17 -5.53 0.05
C GLY A 109 -16.52 -4.54 1.02
N THR A 110 -15.21 -4.31 0.90
CA THR A 110 -14.51 -3.25 1.63
C THR A 110 -14.89 -1.91 1.01
N GLY A 111 -15.71 -1.13 1.73
CA GLY A 111 -16.25 0.14 1.24
C GLY A 111 -17.60 0.00 0.51
N SER A 112 -18.29 1.12 0.36
CA SER A 112 -19.57 1.23 -0.36
C SER A 112 -19.61 2.54 -1.17
N PRO A 113 -20.56 2.73 -2.09
CA PRO A 113 -20.72 4.01 -2.80
C PRO A 113 -20.87 5.23 -1.86
N GLU A 114 -21.50 5.05 -0.71
CA GLU A 114 -21.69 6.09 0.31
C GLU A 114 -20.44 6.31 1.17
N LYS A 115 -19.65 5.26 1.36
CA LYS A 115 -18.41 5.28 2.15
C LYS A 115 -17.32 4.47 1.44
N PRO A 116 -16.70 5.03 0.39
CA PRO A 116 -15.76 4.27 -0.42
C PRO A 116 -14.46 4.01 0.33
N LEU A 117 -13.85 2.85 0.07
CA LEU A 117 -12.50 2.54 0.51
C LEU A 117 -11.51 3.51 -0.16
N ARG A 118 -10.64 4.13 0.63
CA ARG A 118 -9.59 5.01 0.10
C ARG A 118 -8.31 4.24 -0.13
N PHE A 119 -7.93 4.01 -1.38
CA PHE A 119 -6.69 3.31 -1.75
C PHE A 119 -5.62 4.32 -2.18
N LEU A 120 -4.64 4.57 -1.31
CA LEU A 120 -3.51 5.46 -1.58
C LEU A 120 -2.28 4.66 -2.01
N TYR A 121 -1.82 4.83 -3.24
CA TYR A 121 -0.60 4.24 -3.75
C TYR A 121 0.60 5.18 -3.62
N VAL A 122 1.66 4.72 -2.95
CA VAL A 122 2.93 5.44 -2.87
C VAL A 122 3.77 5.10 -4.11
N SER A 123 3.66 5.97 -5.11
CA SER A 123 4.36 5.86 -6.39
C SER A 123 5.79 6.40 -6.29
N GLY A 124 6.18 7.35 -7.14
CA GLY A 124 7.46 8.03 -7.14
C GLY A 124 7.49 9.13 -8.18
N GLN A 125 8.23 10.20 -7.91
CA GLN A 125 8.48 11.25 -8.89
C GLN A 125 9.11 10.65 -10.14
N GLY A 126 8.57 11.00 -11.30
CA GLY A 126 8.99 10.43 -12.58
C GLY A 126 8.19 9.21 -13.04
N ALA A 127 7.19 8.73 -12.30
CA ALA A 127 6.22 7.76 -12.81
C ALA A 127 5.46 8.32 -14.04
N ASP A 128 5.41 7.54 -15.12
CA ASP A 128 4.84 7.95 -16.41
C ASP A 128 3.71 7.02 -16.85
N ARG A 129 2.47 7.54 -16.78
CA ARG A 129 1.25 6.82 -17.16
C ARG A 129 1.12 6.58 -18.67
N SER A 130 1.95 7.23 -19.50
CA SER A 130 1.95 7.00 -20.96
C SER A 130 2.73 5.75 -21.38
N GLY A 131 3.53 5.16 -20.46
CA GLY A 131 4.39 4.02 -20.74
C GLY A 131 5.66 4.35 -21.54
N LYS A 132 5.89 5.63 -21.85
CA LYS A 132 7.04 6.11 -22.64
C LYS A 132 8.26 6.48 -21.78
N GLY A 133 8.14 6.42 -20.47
CA GLY A 133 9.21 6.71 -19.51
C GLY A 133 10.45 5.86 -19.80
N TRP A 134 11.64 6.41 -19.63
CA TRP A 134 12.88 5.72 -20.00
C TRP A 134 13.27 4.62 -18.99
N ALA A 135 13.04 4.86 -17.70
CA ALA A 135 13.41 3.95 -16.62
C ALA A 135 12.31 2.90 -16.35
N LEU A 136 12.71 1.70 -15.92
CA LEU A 136 11.77 0.63 -15.56
C LEU A 136 10.79 1.08 -14.47
N PHE A 137 11.29 1.72 -13.39
CA PHE A 137 10.43 2.23 -12.32
C PHE A 137 9.36 3.19 -12.85
N SER A 138 9.74 4.07 -13.79
CA SER A 138 8.87 5.09 -14.36
C SER A 138 7.70 4.46 -15.11
N LYS A 139 8.00 3.46 -15.95
CA LYS A 139 7.00 2.70 -16.71
C LYS A 139 6.09 1.89 -15.80
N VAL A 140 6.65 1.10 -14.89
CA VAL A 140 5.87 0.17 -14.06
C VAL A 140 5.02 0.92 -13.05
N LYS A 141 5.58 1.91 -12.33
CA LYS A 141 4.77 2.73 -11.41
C LYS A 141 3.73 3.55 -12.16
N GLY A 142 4.05 4.07 -13.34
CA GLY A 142 3.10 4.76 -14.19
C GLY A 142 1.94 3.87 -14.64
N ARG A 143 2.23 2.61 -15.02
CA ARG A 143 1.20 1.59 -15.28
C ARG A 143 0.33 1.34 -14.05
N THR A 144 0.94 1.11 -12.89
CA THR A 144 0.20 0.89 -11.64
C THR A 144 -0.74 2.06 -11.32
N GLU A 145 -0.25 3.29 -11.40
CA GLU A 145 -1.07 4.47 -11.15
C GLU A 145 -2.27 4.57 -12.11
N LYS A 146 -2.07 4.18 -13.38
CA LYS A 146 -3.13 4.15 -14.38
C LYS A 146 -4.17 3.10 -14.02
N ASP A 147 -3.73 1.87 -13.80
CA ASP A 147 -4.63 0.73 -13.63
C ASP A 147 -5.43 0.83 -12.32
N LEU A 148 -4.84 1.38 -11.25
CA LEU A 148 -5.58 1.66 -10.00
C LEU A 148 -6.68 2.71 -10.18
N VAL A 149 -6.40 3.79 -10.92
CA VAL A 149 -7.38 4.85 -11.19
C VAL A 149 -8.48 4.35 -12.12
N ASP A 150 -8.11 3.60 -13.16
CA ASP A 150 -9.07 3.02 -14.10
C ASP A 150 -9.96 1.98 -13.39
N TYR A 151 -9.42 1.19 -12.46
CA TYR A 151 -10.19 0.27 -11.62
C TYR A 151 -11.19 1.04 -10.75
N ALA A 152 -10.76 2.08 -10.04
CA ALA A 152 -11.65 2.88 -9.20
C ALA A 152 -12.73 3.62 -10.01
N ALA A 153 -12.46 4.00 -11.27
CA ALA A 153 -13.44 4.65 -12.13
C ALA A 153 -14.64 3.75 -12.48
N THR A 154 -14.49 2.43 -12.41
CA THR A 154 -15.56 1.46 -12.67
C THR A 154 -16.14 0.85 -11.38
N HIS A 155 -15.58 1.17 -10.20
CA HIS A 155 -15.99 0.62 -8.91
C HIS A 155 -16.27 1.76 -7.90
N PRO A 156 -17.53 2.23 -7.78
CA PRO A 156 -17.86 3.39 -6.93
C PRO A 156 -17.62 3.17 -5.43
N SER A 157 -17.42 1.93 -4.99
CA SER A 157 -17.07 1.57 -3.60
C SER A 157 -15.61 1.82 -3.24
N VAL A 158 -14.76 2.26 -4.19
CA VAL A 158 -13.34 2.54 -3.93
C VAL A 158 -12.89 3.82 -4.65
N ILE A 159 -12.01 4.57 -4.00
CA ILE A 159 -11.34 5.74 -4.58
C ILE A 159 -9.84 5.44 -4.57
N ALA A 160 -9.19 5.48 -5.74
CA ALA A 160 -7.75 5.35 -5.87
C ALA A 160 -7.07 6.73 -5.97
N GLN A 161 -6.02 6.94 -5.19
CA GLN A 161 -5.17 8.13 -5.23
C GLN A 161 -3.70 7.72 -5.30
N ASN A 162 -2.90 8.53 -5.99
CA ASN A 162 -1.46 8.30 -6.15
C ASN A 162 -0.69 9.48 -5.56
N ILE A 163 0.36 9.21 -4.80
CA ILE A 163 1.34 10.22 -4.41
C ILE A 163 2.69 9.91 -5.04
N ARG A 164 3.39 10.96 -5.47
CA ARG A 164 4.67 10.85 -6.19
C ARG A 164 5.79 11.53 -5.41
N PRO A 165 6.22 10.96 -4.28
CA PRO A 165 7.34 11.49 -3.53
C PRO A 165 8.62 11.49 -4.38
N GLY A 166 9.43 12.53 -4.26
CA GLY A 166 10.72 12.63 -4.96
C GLY A 166 11.78 11.73 -4.34
N TYR A 167 11.94 11.83 -3.03
CA TYR A 167 12.94 11.11 -2.28
C TYR A 167 12.47 10.97 -0.83
N PHE A 168 12.78 9.82 -0.21
CA PHE A 168 12.67 9.66 1.23
C PHE A 168 14.08 9.72 1.79
N PHE A 169 14.36 10.75 2.59
CA PHE A 169 15.61 10.82 3.31
C PHE A 169 15.69 9.61 4.26
N PRO A 170 16.84 8.92 4.34
CA PRO A 170 17.10 8.01 5.45
C PRO A 170 16.92 8.84 6.72
N SER A 171 15.95 8.47 7.55
CA SER A 171 15.90 9.02 8.90
C SER A 171 17.17 8.55 9.61
N ASP A 172 17.92 9.47 10.23
CA ASP A 172 19.01 9.09 11.12
C ASP A 172 18.53 7.99 12.08
N PRO A 173 19.35 6.97 12.33
CA PRO A 173 19.04 5.95 13.31
C PRO A 173 19.23 6.48 14.74
N ASP A 174 18.77 7.70 15.03
CA ASP A 174 19.12 8.50 16.22
C ASP A 174 20.63 8.76 16.43
#